data_AF-A0A7K4B1P0-F1
#
_entry.id   AF-A0A7K4B1P0-F1
#
_cell.length_a   1.000
_cell.length_b   1.000
_cell.length_c   1.000
_cell.angle_alpha   90.00
_cell.angle_beta   90.00
_cell.angle_gamma   90.00
#
_symmetry.space_group_name_H-M   'P 1'
#
loop_
_entity.id
_entity.type
_entity.pdbx_description
1 polymer ?
#
loop_
_entity_poly.entity_id
_entity_poly.type
_entity_poly.pdbx_seq_one_letter_code
_entity_poly.pdbx_strand_id
1 'polypeptide(L)'
;AFVLVRLYQLPSENEDLVRQITYATNSQDPVDLKDLKANDTIQRQLEMDIQELGFTYRRKRTDSPLKPTDISSGTAAQAILAVWRKKPHQSKYFIREHFGKLYDQIFKNDINGAQTIIAALIYRIPEAKRRKLTDQDPQFLRYASAFIAMQMGKYLLRDMGCPVHSLNHQNFSRAKQLLDDKGSEYLERSIESIDAALKMLYGTGDISLQQLAATFRRGDLIEILDRIEE
;
A
#
# COMPACT_ATOMS: atom_id res chain seq x y z
N ALA A 1 9.43 -35.01 -10.38
CA ALA A 1 9.57 -34.27 -9.11
C ALA A 1 10.18 -35.23 -8.09
N PHE A 2 11.14 -34.78 -7.28
CA PHE A 2 11.80 -35.61 -6.27
C PHE A 2 11.57 -35.00 -4.90
N VAL A 3 11.28 -35.84 -3.91
CA VAL A 3 11.10 -35.44 -2.52
C VAL A 3 12.23 -36.07 -1.72
N LEU A 4 12.98 -35.25 -0.98
CA LEU A 4 13.96 -35.74 -0.02
C LEU A 4 13.25 -35.99 1.31
N VAL A 5 13.22 -37.24 1.75
CA VAL A 5 12.63 -37.64 3.04
C VAL A 5 13.76 -38.05 3.98
N ARG A 6 13.73 -37.54 5.22
CA ARG A 6 14.67 -37.93 6.28
C ARG A 6 13.88 -38.35 7.51
N LEU A 7 14.01 -39.61 7.89
CA LEU A 7 13.33 -40.20 9.05
C LEU A 7 14.33 -40.32 10.20
N TYR A 8 13.93 -39.87 11.38
CA TYR A 8 14.70 -39.96 12.61
C TYR A 8 13.91 -40.81 13.60
N GLN A 9 14.53 -41.89 14.09
CA GLN A 9 13.98 -42.69 15.18
C GLN A 9 14.53 -42.16 16.50
N LEU A 10 13.64 -41.85 17.44
CA LEU A 10 14.02 -41.37 18.77
C LEU A 10 13.84 -42.50 19.81
N PRO A 11 14.64 -42.52 20.89
CA PRO A 11 14.44 -43.44 22.01
C PRO A 11 13.08 -43.23 22.68
N SER A 12 12.46 -44.32 23.14
CA SER A 12 11.10 -44.35 23.70
C SER A 12 10.90 -43.48 24.95
N GLU A 13 11.98 -43.07 25.61
CA GLU A 13 11.98 -42.35 26.89
C GLU A 13 11.90 -40.81 26.74
N ASN A 14 11.93 -40.28 25.51
CA ASN A 14 12.03 -38.84 25.24
C ASN A 14 10.72 -38.22 24.71
N GLU A 15 9.60 -38.45 25.41
CA GLU A 15 8.29 -37.85 25.04
C GLU A 15 8.33 -36.32 24.96
N ASP A 16 9.09 -35.67 25.84
CA ASP A 16 9.25 -34.21 25.86
C ASP A 16 9.95 -33.68 24.61
N LEU A 17 10.96 -34.39 24.11
CA LEU A 17 11.66 -34.06 22.87
C LEU A 17 10.72 -34.22 21.66
N VAL A 18 9.90 -35.28 21.64
CA VAL A 18 8.88 -35.48 20.59
C VAL A 18 7.87 -34.34 20.60
N ARG A 19 7.41 -33.89 21.77
CA ARG A 19 6.50 -32.74 21.90
C ARG A 19 7.15 -31.45 21.44
N GLN A 20 8.41 -31.18 21.82
CA GLN A 20 9.15 -29.99 21.39
C GLN A 20 9.37 -29.97 19.87
N ILE A 21 9.77 -31.10 19.28
CA ILE A 21 9.93 -31.24 17.83
C ILE A 21 8.58 -31.03 17.13
N THR A 22 7.51 -31.65 17.63
CA THR A 22 6.16 -31.50 17.07
C THR A 22 5.70 -30.04 17.14
N TYR A 23 5.90 -29.38 18.28
CA TYR A 23 5.56 -27.98 18.46
C TYR A 23 6.40 -27.08 17.54
N ALA A 24 7.72 -27.25 17.50
CA ALA A 24 8.61 -26.44 16.68
C ALA A 24 8.40 -26.66 15.17
N THR A 25 8.01 -27.87 14.74
CA THR A 25 7.71 -28.20 13.34
C THR A 25 6.36 -27.65 12.91
N ASN A 26 5.34 -27.76 13.77
CA ASN A 26 4.01 -27.17 13.52
C ASN A 26 3.99 -25.64 13.71
N SER A 27 5.00 -25.10 14.39
CA SER A 27 5.21 -23.65 14.57
C SER A 27 6.32 -23.12 13.66
N GLN A 28 6.75 -23.89 12.64
CA GLN A 28 7.54 -23.31 11.56
C GLN A 28 6.62 -22.33 10.82
N ASP A 29 6.81 -21.05 11.09
CA ASP A 29 6.15 -20.01 10.34
C ASP A 29 6.53 -20.17 8.86
N PRO A 30 5.57 -20.23 7.93
CA PRO A 30 5.87 -20.24 6.51
C PRO A 30 6.76 -19.03 6.20
N VAL A 31 7.83 -19.27 5.44
CA VAL A 31 8.79 -18.22 5.06
C VAL A 31 8.04 -17.07 4.37
N ASP A 32 7.98 -15.91 5.02
CA ASP A 32 7.31 -14.74 4.46
C ASP A 32 8.13 -14.22 3.28
N LEU A 33 7.50 -14.15 2.10
CA LEU A 33 8.12 -13.59 0.89
C LEU A 33 8.62 -12.17 1.14
N LYS A 34 7.97 -11.41 2.03
CA LYS A 34 8.40 -10.10 2.46
C LYS A 34 9.78 -10.13 3.13
N ASP A 35 10.04 -11.11 3.98
CA ASP A 35 11.31 -11.25 4.68
C ASP A 35 12.41 -11.71 3.74
N LEU A 36 12.10 -12.58 2.76
CA LEU A 36 13.01 -12.93 1.67
C LEU A 36 13.41 -11.69 0.86
N LYS A 37 12.41 -10.90 0.47
CA LYS A 37 12.60 -9.68 -0.33
C LYS A 37 13.24 -8.53 0.43
N ALA A 38 13.29 -8.56 1.76
CA ALA A 38 13.87 -7.49 2.57
C ALA A 38 15.37 -7.26 2.30
N ASN A 39 16.06 -8.23 1.69
CA ASN A 39 17.48 -8.13 1.33
C ASN A 39 17.73 -7.79 -0.15
N ASP A 40 16.67 -7.64 -0.96
CA ASP A 40 16.79 -7.22 -2.35
C ASP A 40 17.45 -5.84 -2.46
N THR A 41 18.18 -5.63 -3.55
CA THR A 41 18.96 -4.41 -3.81
C THR A 41 18.09 -3.15 -3.75
N ILE A 42 16.90 -3.19 -4.36
CA ILE A 42 15.96 -2.06 -4.34
C ILE A 42 15.49 -1.71 -2.93
N GLN A 43 15.29 -2.70 -2.04
CA GLN A 43 14.85 -2.45 -0.67
C GLN A 43 15.94 -1.79 0.16
N ARG A 44 17.19 -2.16 -0.07
CA ARG A 44 18.37 -1.53 0.56
C ARG A 44 18.58 -0.11 0.03
N GLN A 45 18.41 0.09 -1.28
CA GLN A 45 18.51 1.43 -1.87
C GLN A 45 17.43 2.36 -1.32
N LEU A 46 16.19 1.90 -1.26
CA LEU A 46 15.10 2.66 -0.65
C LEU A 46 15.36 2.97 0.83
N GLU A 47 15.98 2.05 1.58
CA GLU A 47 16.38 2.32 2.97
C GLU A 47 17.33 3.51 3.06
N MET A 48 18.35 3.56 2.22
CA MET A 48 19.31 4.67 2.16
C MET A 48 18.64 5.98 1.71
N ASP A 49 17.96 5.97 0.57
CA ASP A 49 17.32 7.17 0.01
C ASP A 49 16.30 7.79 0.97
N ILE A 50 15.50 6.95 1.63
CA ILE A 50 14.46 7.41 2.56
C ILE A 50 15.09 7.99 3.83
N GLN A 51 16.19 7.41 4.29
CA GLN A 51 16.95 7.90 5.44
C GLN A 51 17.55 9.28 5.18
N GLU A 52 18.12 9.51 4.00
CA GLU A 52 18.67 10.82 3.60
C GLU A 52 17.61 11.93 3.57
N LEU A 53 16.34 11.57 3.34
CA LEU A 53 15.20 12.48 3.33
C LEU A 53 14.53 12.66 4.71
N GLY A 54 15.11 12.09 5.77
CA GLY A 54 14.64 12.25 7.16
C GLY A 54 13.54 11.30 7.59
N PHE A 55 13.33 10.20 6.86
CA PHE A 55 12.35 9.16 7.17
C PHE A 55 13.04 7.83 7.49
N THR A 56 12.35 6.90 8.15
CA THR A 56 12.90 5.56 8.42
C THR A 56 12.19 4.54 7.54
N TYR A 57 12.92 3.80 6.72
CA TYR A 57 12.35 2.66 6.00
C TYR A 57 12.51 1.37 6.78
N ARG A 58 11.40 0.73 7.17
CA ARG A 58 11.41 -0.55 7.88
C ARG A 58 11.21 -1.69 6.90
N ARG A 59 12.31 -2.18 6.33
CA ARG A 59 12.33 -3.32 5.41
C ARG A 59 12.04 -4.66 6.10
N LYS A 60 12.55 -4.87 7.32
CA LYS A 60 12.32 -6.06 8.16
C LYS A 60 11.23 -5.82 9.21
N ARG A 61 10.60 -6.90 9.67
CA ARG A 61 9.68 -6.84 10.83
C ARG A 61 10.46 -6.44 12.09
N THR A 62 9.88 -5.53 12.85
CA THR A 62 10.41 -5.04 14.13
C THR A 62 9.24 -4.87 15.09
N ASP A 63 9.42 -5.24 16.35
CA ASP A 63 8.35 -5.16 17.37
C ASP A 63 8.17 -3.75 17.96
N SER A 64 9.04 -2.81 17.60
CA SER A 64 8.89 -1.41 18.02
C SER A 64 7.69 -0.75 17.32
N PRO A 65 6.92 0.12 18.02
CA PRO A 65 5.82 0.84 17.39
C PRO A 65 6.32 1.75 16.26
N LEU A 66 5.54 1.90 15.19
CA LEU A 66 5.86 2.76 14.06
C LEU A 66 5.70 4.24 14.44
N LYS A 67 6.75 5.04 14.25
CA LYS A 67 6.69 6.50 14.36
C LYS A 67 6.02 7.09 13.11
N PRO A 68 5.54 8.35 13.16
CA PRO A 68 5.02 9.02 11.96
C PRO A 68 6.04 9.11 10.81
N THR A 69 7.33 9.17 11.09
CA THR A 69 8.39 9.18 10.07
C THR A 69 8.77 7.78 9.57
N ASP A 70 8.19 6.72 10.14
CA ASP A 70 8.53 5.35 9.76
C ASP A 70 7.60 4.83 8.67
N ILE A 71 8.18 4.24 7.63
CA ILE A 71 7.47 3.64 6.50
C ILE A 71 7.85 2.17 6.46
N SER A 72 6.90 1.28 6.75
CA SER A 72 7.12 -0.15 6.58
C SER A 72 7.13 -0.51 5.09
N SER A 73 7.86 -1.56 4.71
CA SER A 73 7.85 -2.05 3.32
C SER A 73 6.45 -2.43 2.83
N GLY A 74 5.58 -2.94 3.71
CA GLY A 74 4.17 -3.22 3.36
C GLY A 74 3.37 -1.94 3.11
N THR A 75 3.58 -0.90 3.91
CA THR A 75 2.95 0.41 3.69
C THR A 75 3.45 1.06 2.40
N ALA A 76 4.75 0.98 2.13
CA ALA A 76 5.33 1.45 0.87
C ALA A 76 4.72 0.71 -0.32
N ALA A 77 4.60 -0.62 -0.25
CA ALA A 77 4.02 -1.43 -1.31
C ALA A 77 2.57 -1.01 -1.63
N GLN A 78 1.74 -0.88 -0.60
CA GLN A 78 0.36 -0.39 -0.74
C GLN A 78 0.31 1.00 -1.37
N ALA A 79 1.12 1.91 -0.85
CA ALA A 79 1.10 3.30 -1.26
C ALA A 79 1.59 3.47 -2.72
N ILE A 80 2.72 2.87 -3.09
CA ILE A 80 3.25 2.90 -4.45
C ILE A 80 2.24 2.30 -5.44
N LEU A 81 1.63 1.16 -5.09
CA LEU A 81 0.68 0.48 -5.97
C LEU A 81 -0.58 1.30 -6.20
N ALA A 82 -1.12 1.94 -5.16
CA ALA A 82 -2.28 2.81 -5.27
C ALA A 82 -1.96 4.11 -6.02
N VAL A 83 -0.95 4.84 -5.57
CA VAL A 83 -0.69 6.23 -5.96
C VAL A 83 0.04 6.30 -7.31
N TRP A 84 1.11 5.53 -7.50
CA TRP A 84 1.97 5.66 -8.69
C TRP A 84 1.72 4.62 -9.77
N ARG A 85 1.26 3.42 -9.40
CA ARG A 85 0.96 2.37 -10.37
C ARG A 85 -0.49 2.37 -10.85
N LYS A 86 -1.33 3.29 -10.35
CA LYS A 86 -2.78 3.38 -10.65
C LYS A 86 -3.51 2.04 -10.42
N LYS A 87 -3.14 1.30 -9.37
CA LYS A 87 -3.77 0.02 -8.99
C LYS A 87 -4.31 0.04 -7.57
N PRO A 88 -5.24 0.95 -7.23
CA PRO A 88 -5.79 1.07 -5.87
C PRO A 88 -6.55 -0.19 -5.41
N HIS A 89 -7.19 -0.92 -6.33
CA HIS A 89 -7.83 -2.20 -6.05
C HIS A 89 -6.82 -3.28 -5.59
N GLN A 90 -5.63 -3.34 -6.20
CA GLN A 90 -4.59 -4.30 -5.80
C GLN A 90 -3.86 -3.90 -4.52
N SER A 91 -3.79 -2.60 -4.22
CA SER A 91 -3.20 -2.08 -2.98
C SER A 91 -3.89 -2.66 -1.73
N LYS A 92 -5.23 -2.66 -1.68
CA LYS A 92 -5.97 -3.07 -0.49
C LYS A 92 -6.31 -4.56 -0.45
N TYR A 93 -6.69 -5.15 -1.60
CA TYR A 93 -7.28 -6.50 -1.63
C TYR A 93 -6.27 -7.62 -1.95
N PHE A 94 -5.05 -7.29 -2.39
CA PHE A 94 -4.05 -8.26 -2.86
C PHE A 94 -2.74 -8.18 -2.07
N ILE A 95 -2.81 -7.85 -0.77
CA ILE A 95 -1.65 -7.64 0.11
C ILE A 95 -0.69 -8.84 0.09
N ARG A 96 -1.23 -10.07 0.06
CA ARG A 96 -0.43 -11.31 0.01
C ARG A 96 0.42 -11.43 -1.25
N GLU A 97 0.03 -10.76 -2.33
CA GLU A 97 0.74 -10.80 -3.61
C GLU A 97 1.79 -9.68 -3.74
N HIS A 98 1.83 -8.70 -2.82
CA HIS A 98 2.74 -7.54 -2.89
C HIS A 98 4.21 -7.93 -2.89
N PHE A 99 4.58 -8.93 -2.10
CA PHE A 99 5.95 -9.47 -2.07
C PHE A 99 6.10 -10.76 -2.88
N GLY A 100 5.03 -11.15 -3.59
CA GLY A 100 5.03 -12.22 -4.58
C GLY A 100 4.90 -11.64 -5.98
N LYS A 101 3.79 -11.95 -6.66
CA LYS A 101 3.57 -11.65 -8.09
C LYS A 101 3.58 -10.16 -8.42
N LEU A 102 3.24 -9.29 -7.48
CA LEU A 102 3.18 -7.84 -7.71
C LEU A 102 4.48 -7.12 -7.35
N TYR A 103 5.47 -7.81 -6.78
CA TYR A 103 6.68 -7.18 -6.24
C TYR A 103 7.44 -6.38 -7.30
N ASP A 104 7.75 -6.99 -8.44
CA ASP A 104 8.53 -6.35 -9.51
C ASP A 104 7.74 -5.22 -10.18
N GLN A 105 6.41 -5.26 -10.13
CA GLN A 105 5.57 -4.15 -10.58
C GLN A 105 5.61 -2.98 -9.59
N ILE A 106 5.58 -3.27 -8.30
CA ILE A 106 5.58 -2.25 -7.24
C ILE A 106 6.96 -1.57 -7.20
N PHE A 107 7.99 -2.36 -6.96
CA PHE A 107 9.37 -1.94 -6.72
C PHE A 107 10.25 -2.03 -7.97
N LYS A 108 9.68 -1.77 -9.15
CA LYS A 108 10.47 -1.62 -10.37
C LYS A 108 11.57 -0.55 -10.16
N ASN A 109 12.70 -0.69 -10.85
CA ASN A 109 13.88 0.20 -10.71
C ASN A 109 13.65 1.66 -11.14
N ASP A 110 12.41 2.10 -11.35
CA ASP A 110 12.01 3.47 -11.61
C ASP A 110 11.46 4.18 -10.36
N ILE A 111 11.48 3.51 -9.19
CA ILE A 111 11.05 4.08 -7.91
C ILE A 111 12.24 4.53 -7.04
N ASN A 112 12.15 5.71 -6.44
CA ASN A 112 13.15 6.27 -5.52
C ASN A 112 12.55 6.58 -4.13
N GLY A 113 13.40 6.98 -3.18
CA GLY A 113 12.98 7.32 -1.82
C GLY A 113 11.95 8.46 -1.75
N ALA A 114 12.12 9.53 -2.54
CA ALA A 114 11.18 10.66 -2.54
C ALA A 114 9.78 10.25 -2.99
N GLN A 115 9.68 9.51 -4.09
CA GLN A 115 8.41 8.96 -4.58
C GLN A 115 7.77 8.03 -3.55
N THR A 116 8.58 7.19 -2.89
CA THR A 116 8.09 6.25 -1.87
C THR A 116 7.54 6.99 -0.65
N ILE A 117 8.24 8.02 -0.16
CA ILE A 117 7.78 8.83 0.96
C ILE A 117 6.51 9.58 0.60
N ILE A 118 6.47 10.30 -0.52
CA ILE A 118 5.30 11.08 -0.93
C ILE A 118 4.08 10.18 -1.11
N ALA A 119 4.22 9.00 -1.75
CA ALA A 119 3.14 8.02 -1.80
C ALA A 119 2.66 7.62 -0.40
N ALA A 120 3.58 7.28 0.51
CA ALA A 120 3.21 6.87 1.86
C ALA A 120 2.49 8.00 2.64
N LEU A 121 2.92 9.25 2.49
CA LEU A 121 2.26 10.41 3.09
C LEU A 121 0.86 10.61 2.54
N ILE A 122 0.70 10.58 1.20
CA ILE A 122 -0.61 10.66 0.55
C ILE A 122 -1.52 9.53 1.06
N TYR A 123 -1.03 8.30 1.09
CA TYR A 123 -1.83 7.12 1.46
C TYR A 123 -2.33 7.15 2.91
N ARG A 124 -1.63 7.86 3.82
CA ARG A 124 -2.04 8.01 5.22
C ARG A 124 -3.25 8.93 5.38
N ILE A 125 -3.43 9.94 4.55
CA ILE A 125 -4.51 10.92 4.66
C ILE A 125 -5.90 10.25 4.56
N PRO A 126 -6.23 9.50 3.50
CA PRO A 126 -7.53 8.83 3.40
C PRO A 126 -7.67 7.67 4.38
N GLU A 127 -6.57 6.99 4.77
CA GLU A 127 -6.64 5.98 5.83
C GLU A 127 -6.99 6.59 7.20
N ALA A 128 -6.48 7.80 7.49
CA ALA A 128 -6.85 8.54 8.69
C ALA A 128 -8.32 8.98 8.65
N LYS A 129 -8.83 9.48 7.51
CA LYS A 129 -10.25 9.79 7.32
C LYS A 129 -11.12 8.54 7.49
N ARG A 130 -10.73 7.40 6.89
CA ARG A 130 -11.45 6.12 6.99
C ARG A 130 -11.62 5.65 8.44
N ARG A 131 -10.61 5.86 9.29
CA ARG A 131 -10.65 5.48 10.72
C ARG A 131 -11.58 6.38 11.56
N LYS A 132 -11.92 7.57 11.06
CA LYS A 132 -12.75 8.58 11.73
C LYS A 132 -14.17 8.67 11.15
N LEU A 133 -14.56 7.72 10.30
CA LEU A 133 -15.89 7.75 9.67
C LEU A 133 -17.00 7.59 10.71
N THR A 134 -18.08 8.32 10.48
CA THR A 134 -19.33 8.27 11.22
C THR A 134 -20.46 7.77 10.32
N ASP A 135 -21.65 7.55 10.86
CA ASP A 135 -22.81 7.11 10.08
C ASP A 135 -23.37 8.19 9.14
N GLN A 136 -22.94 9.45 9.30
CA GLN A 136 -23.28 10.56 8.40
C GLN A 136 -22.37 10.61 7.16
N ASP A 137 -21.20 9.96 7.20
CA ASP A 137 -20.28 9.95 6.08
C ASP A 137 -20.77 9.01 4.95
N PRO A 138 -20.51 9.34 3.67
CA PRO A 138 -20.87 8.47 2.55
C PRO A 138 -20.34 7.03 2.71
N GLN A 139 -21.20 6.04 2.50
CA GLN A 139 -20.89 4.63 2.77
C GLN A 139 -19.69 4.11 1.96
N PHE A 140 -19.47 4.65 0.75
CA PHE A 140 -18.37 4.24 -0.12
C PHE A 140 -16.98 4.54 0.47
N LEU A 141 -16.87 5.50 1.39
CA LEU A 141 -15.59 5.89 2.02
C LEU A 141 -14.94 4.74 2.80
N ARG A 142 -15.72 3.75 3.23
CA ARG A 142 -15.20 2.53 3.89
C ARG A 142 -14.27 1.72 2.96
N TYR A 143 -14.48 1.82 1.65
CA TYR A 143 -13.77 1.06 0.62
C TYR A 143 -12.80 1.93 -0.18
N ALA A 144 -13.07 3.24 -0.31
CA ALA A 144 -12.41 4.13 -1.26
C ALA A 144 -10.99 4.60 -0.91
N SER A 145 -10.43 4.30 0.26
CA SER A 145 -9.18 4.93 0.74
C SER A 145 -8.01 4.85 -0.25
N ALA A 146 -7.81 3.71 -0.91
CA ALA A 146 -6.75 3.57 -1.91
C ALA A 146 -7.04 4.35 -3.21
N PHE A 147 -8.32 4.46 -3.61
CA PHE A 147 -8.72 5.23 -4.80
C PHE A 147 -8.58 6.72 -4.54
N ILE A 148 -8.92 7.18 -3.33
CA ILE A 148 -8.69 8.56 -2.91
C ILE A 148 -7.19 8.87 -2.97
N ALA A 149 -6.34 8.01 -2.42
CA ALA A 149 -4.89 8.19 -2.48
C ALA A 149 -4.36 8.27 -3.93
N MET A 150 -4.91 7.48 -4.85
CA MET A 150 -4.59 7.55 -6.28
C MET A 150 -4.89 8.93 -6.87
N GLN A 151 -6.08 9.47 -6.63
CA GLN A 151 -6.50 10.78 -7.14
C GLN A 151 -5.69 11.93 -6.53
N MET A 152 -5.45 11.88 -5.21
CA MET A 152 -4.58 12.85 -4.53
C MET A 152 -3.18 12.89 -5.14
N GLY A 153 -2.61 11.73 -5.52
CA GLY A 153 -1.32 11.66 -6.21
C GLY A 153 -1.33 12.37 -7.56
N LYS A 154 -2.40 12.22 -8.35
CA LYS A 154 -2.55 12.93 -9.62
C LYS A 154 -2.64 14.45 -9.42
N TYR A 155 -3.45 14.91 -8.46
CA TYR A 155 -3.58 16.34 -8.17
C TYR A 155 -2.27 16.95 -7.71
N LEU A 156 -1.53 16.27 -6.84
CA LEU A 156 -0.20 16.72 -6.42
C LEU A 156 0.75 16.90 -7.61
N LEU A 157 0.82 15.92 -8.52
CA LEU A 157 1.70 15.99 -9.69
C LEU A 157 1.28 17.08 -10.68
N ARG A 158 -0.03 17.30 -10.85
CA ARG A 158 -0.59 18.38 -11.65
C ARG A 158 -0.14 19.75 -11.11
N ASP A 159 -0.25 19.96 -9.81
CA ASP A 159 0.15 21.20 -9.15
C ASP A 159 1.68 21.38 -9.07
N MET A 160 2.43 20.27 -9.00
CA MET A 160 3.89 20.29 -9.15
C MET A 160 4.33 20.64 -10.57
N GLY A 161 3.48 20.36 -11.56
CA GLY A 161 3.82 20.49 -12.99
C GLY A 161 4.87 19.47 -13.44
N CYS A 162 4.93 18.30 -12.80
CA CYS A 162 5.92 17.28 -13.14
C CYS A 162 5.35 15.86 -13.19
N PRO A 163 5.87 14.99 -14.07
CA PRO A 163 5.53 13.56 -14.06
C PRO A 163 6.15 12.84 -12.86
N VAL A 164 5.63 11.65 -12.51
CA VAL A 164 6.12 10.84 -11.38
C VAL A 164 7.63 10.62 -11.45
N HIS A 165 8.18 10.29 -12.63
CA HIS A 165 9.61 10.00 -12.79
C HIS A 165 10.52 11.20 -12.49
N SER A 166 9.98 12.42 -12.51
CA SER A 166 10.71 13.64 -12.17
C SER A 166 10.61 14.00 -10.69
N LEU A 167 9.77 13.31 -9.90
CA LEU A 167 9.72 13.45 -8.44
C LEU A 167 10.95 12.74 -7.84
N ASN A 168 11.85 13.50 -7.23
CA ASN A 168 13.11 13.02 -6.66
C ASN A 168 13.53 13.89 -5.45
N HIS A 169 14.74 13.69 -4.93
CA HIS A 169 15.24 14.42 -3.77
C HIS A 169 15.27 15.95 -3.95
N GLN A 170 15.44 16.46 -5.17
CA GLN A 170 15.58 17.90 -5.43
C GLN A 170 14.25 18.66 -5.26
N ASN A 171 13.14 18.03 -5.62
CA ASN A 171 11.80 18.63 -5.51
C ASN A 171 10.95 18.00 -4.40
N PHE A 172 11.53 17.10 -3.60
CA PHE A 172 10.89 16.44 -2.47
C PHE A 172 10.32 17.43 -1.44
N SER A 173 11.11 18.44 -1.05
CA SER A 173 10.68 19.45 -0.07
C SER A 173 9.45 20.21 -0.54
N ARG A 174 9.44 20.64 -1.82
CA ARG A 174 8.30 21.29 -2.46
C ARG A 174 7.08 20.37 -2.52
N ALA A 175 7.25 19.10 -2.92
CA ALA A 175 6.15 18.14 -2.98
C ALA A 175 5.54 17.89 -1.59
N LYS A 176 6.38 17.77 -0.56
CA LYS A 176 5.93 17.62 0.82
C LYS A 176 5.16 18.86 1.30
N GLN A 177 5.72 20.05 1.09
CA GLN A 177 5.06 21.30 1.48
C GLN A 177 3.70 21.46 0.79
N LEU A 178 3.64 21.19 -0.52
CA LEU A 178 2.40 21.25 -1.27
C LEU A 178 1.36 20.24 -0.75
N LEU A 179 1.79 19.05 -0.33
CA LEU A 179 0.90 18.06 0.30
C LEU A 179 0.44 18.51 1.69
N ASP A 180 1.29 19.16 2.48
CA ASP A 180 0.93 19.72 3.79
C ASP A 180 -0.09 20.87 3.62
N ASP A 181 0.09 21.72 2.61
CA ASP A 181 -0.75 22.89 2.35
C ASP A 181 -2.10 22.53 1.71
N LYS A 182 -2.10 21.62 0.72
CA LYS A 182 -3.28 21.28 -0.11
C LYS A 182 -3.86 19.89 0.14
N GLY A 183 -3.32 19.12 1.09
CA GLY A 183 -3.74 17.74 1.33
C GLY A 183 -5.24 17.59 1.62
N SER A 184 -5.84 18.54 2.34
CA SER A 184 -7.30 18.56 2.60
C SER A 184 -8.12 18.83 1.34
N GLU A 185 -7.69 19.78 0.50
CA GLU A 185 -8.33 20.09 -0.77
C GLU A 185 -8.27 18.89 -1.72
N TYR A 186 -7.09 18.24 -1.83
CA TYR A 186 -6.94 17.03 -2.63
C TYR A 186 -7.83 15.90 -2.13
N LEU A 187 -8.00 15.75 -0.81
CA LEU A 187 -8.87 14.75 -0.21
C LEU A 187 -10.32 14.99 -0.61
N GLU A 188 -10.84 16.20 -0.40
CA GLU A 188 -12.22 16.57 -0.71
C GLU A 188 -12.53 16.40 -2.19
N ARG A 189 -11.68 16.95 -3.07
CA ARG A 189 -11.80 16.79 -4.52
C ARG A 189 -11.75 15.32 -4.96
N SER A 190 -10.95 14.50 -4.29
CA SER A 190 -10.90 13.05 -4.58
C SER A 190 -12.20 12.35 -4.19
N ILE A 191 -12.78 12.70 -3.05
CA ILE A 191 -14.07 12.16 -2.60
C ILE A 191 -15.18 12.52 -3.60
N GLU A 192 -15.23 13.79 -4.03
CA GLU A 192 -16.18 14.26 -5.03
C GLU A 192 -16.02 13.53 -6.37
N SER A 193 -14.79 13.35 -6.85
CA SER A 193 -14.53 12.62 -8.11
C SER A 193 -15.00 11.16 -8.05
N ILE A 194 -14.84 10.50 -6.90
CA ILE A 194 -15.28 9.11 -6.69
C ILE A 194 -16.81 9.03 -6.59
N ASP A 195 -17.45 9.98 -5.91
CA ASP A 195 -18.91 10.06 -5.85
C ASP A 195 -19.51 10.29 -7.24
N ALA A 196 -18.94 11.21 -8.03
CA ALA A 196 -19.33 11.42 -9.41
C ALA A 196 -19.14 10.17 -10.28
N ALA A 197 -18.01 9.47 -10.14
CA ALA A 197 -17.75 8.22 -10.86
C ALA A 197 -18.74 7.10 -10.48
N LEU A 198 -19.11 6.98 -9.21
CA LEU A 198 -20.13 6.04 -8.74
C LEU A 198 -21.51 6.38 -9.32
N LYS A 199 -21.87 7.67 -9.35
CA LYS A 199 -23.12 8.14 -9.96
C LYS A 199 -23.17 7.89 -11.47
N MET A 200 -22.04 8.00 -12.17
CA MET A 200 -21.96 7.63 -13.59
C MET A 200 -22.14 6.13 -13.81
N LEU A 201 -21.67 5.29 -12.88
CA LEU A 201 -21.74 3.83 -13.00
C LEU A 201 -23.11 3.25 -12.63
N TYR A 202 -23.75 3.80 -11.60
CA TYR A 202 -24.98 3.25 -11.02
C TYR A 202 -26.20 4.19 -11.09
N GLY A 203 -26.03 5.42 -11.58
CA GLY A 203 -27.05 6.46 -11.49
C GLY A 203 -27.12 7.10 -10.09
N THR A 204 -28.19 7.83 -9.81
CA THR A 204 -28.41 8.51 -8.52
C THR A 204 -29.17 7.66 -7.48
N GLY A 205 -29.34 6.36 -7.75
CA GLY A 205 -30.03 5.45 -6.84
C GLY A 205 -29.16 5.00 -5.67
N ASP A 206 -29.78 4.40 -4.66
CA ASP A 206 -29.06 3.82 -3.53
C ASP A 206 -28.20 2.63 -3.96
N ILE A 207 -26.91 2.68 -3.63
CA ILE A 207 -25.94 1.63 -3.92
C ILE A 207 -25.76 0.78 -2.66
N SER A 208 -25.99 -0.53 -2.77
CA SER A 208 -25.80 -1.45 -1.65
C SER A 208 -24.31 -1.57 -1.26
N LEU A 209 -24.05 -1.88 0.02
CA LEU A 209 -22.68 -2.16 0.50
C LEU A 209 -21.98 -3.29 -0.26
N GLN A 210 -22.74 -4.29 -0.73
CA GLN A 210 -22.21 -5.40 -1.51
C GLN A 210 -21.75 -4.94 -2.90
N GLN A 211 -22.55 -4.10 -3.56
CA GLN A 211 -22.17 -3.48 -4.83
C GLN A 211 -20.92 -2.63 -4.65
N LEU A 212 -20.90 -1.73 -3.66
CA LEU A 212 -19.71 -0.90 -3.36
C LEU A 212 -18.46 -1.76 -3.16
N ALA A 213 -18.53 -2.78 -2.29
CA ALA A 213 -17.41 -3.68 -2.04
C ALA A 213 -16.91 -4.37 -3.33
N ALA A 214 -17.83 -4.80 -4.21
CA ALA A 214 -17.48 -5.40 -5.49
C ALA A 214 -16.82 -4.41 -6.44
N THR A 215 -17.38 -3.19 -6.57
CA THR A 215 -16.86 -2.13 -7.44
C THR A 215 -15.41 -1.78 -7.10
N PHE A 216 -15.11 -1.52 -5.83
CA PHE A 216 -13.75 -1.15 -5.40
C PHE A 216 -12.76 -2.32 -5.51
N ARG A 217 -13.24 -3.56 -5.40
CA ARG A 217 -12.39 -4.75 -5.51
C ARG A 217 -12.04 -5.08 -6.96
N ARG A 218 -12.96 -4.90 -7.91
CA ARG A 218 -12.73 -5.16 -9.34
C ARG A 218 -11.91 -4.07 -10.02
N GLY A 219 -11.96 -2.84 -9.50
CA GLY A 219 -11.25 -1.72 -10.11
C GLY A 219 -12.08 -0.96 -11.16
N ASP A 220 -13.39 -1.22 -11.24
CA ASP A 220 -14.29 -0.68 -12.27
C ASP A 220 -14.27 0.86 -12.37
N LEU A 221 -14.00 1.55 -11.25
CA LEU A 221 -13.95 3.01 -11.20
C LEU A 221 -12.69 3.62 -11.82
N ILE A 222 -11.62 2.85 -12.05
CA ILE A 222 -10.32 3.43 -12.47
C ILE A 222 -10.46 4.12 -13.83
N GLU A 223 -11.09 3.45 -14.81
CA GLU A 223 -11.28 4.01 -16.15
C GLU A 223 -12.25 5.20 -16.15
N ILE A 224 -13.28 5.16 -15.30
CA ILE A 224 -14.26 6.26 -15.18
C ILE A 224 -13.58 7.50 -14.57
N LEU A 225 -12.75 7.31 -13.54
CA LEU A 225 -12.00 8.39 -12.90
C LEU A 225 -10.97 9.03 -13.84
N ASP A 226 -10.32 8.24 -14.69
CA ASP A 226 -9.41 8.80 -15.72
C ASP A 226 -10.20 9.66 -16.74
N ARG A 227 -11.44 9.30 -17.11
CA ARG A 227 -12.28 10.09 -18.05
C ARG A 227 -12.85 11.38 -17.47
N ILE A 228 -13.13 11.43 -16.16
CA ILE A 228 -13.68 12.63 -15.50
C ILE A 228 -12.61 13.74 -15.38
N GLU A 229 -11.34 13.37 -15.43
CA GLU A 229 -10.22 14.28 -15.20
C GLU A 229 -9.54 14.81 -16.48
N GLU A 230 -9.96 14.30 -17.65
CA GLU A 230 -9.67 14.82 -18.99
C GLU A 230 -10.49 16.09 -19.28
#